data_AF-A0A097PNI2-F1
#
_entry.id   AF-A0A097PNI2-F1
#
_cell.length_a   1.000
_cell.length_b   1.000
_cell.length_c   1.000
_cell.angle_alpha   90.00
_cell.angle_beta   90.00
_cell.angle_gamma   90.00
#
_symmetry.space_group_name_H-M   'P 1'
#
loop_
_entity.id
_entity.type
_entity.pdbx_description
1 polymer ?
#
loop_
_entity_poly.entity_id
_entity_poly.type
_entity_poly.pdbx_seq_one_letter_code
_entity_poly.pdbx_strand_id
1 'polypeptide(L)'
;VEVKTGGIVESDKLPSDVRKRAMDAIDALGKRVTVGDVASKAGLQLSEAQKALQALAADTNGFLEVSDEGDVLYVFPKDYRSNLTAKSFRMKIEPLLEKAKLAGEYLVRVSFGTTLIASIVIVYTTIIAILSSRSEEDNRGRRGRSYDSGFSFYFSPTDLFWYWDPYYYRRRRVRKGGMNFIESVFSFVFGDGDPNQEIEEERWKLVGQYISSNGGVVAAEELAPFLDVETPNKTDDESYILPVLLRFDGQPEVDEEGNILYRFPSLQRTATPQRSGRKEYVGKRWTDWVGQVERFLQEKKWQFSKTSSSERALVIGLGGLNLFGVIVLGTMLK
;
A
#
# COMPACT_ATOMS: atom_id res chain seq x y z
N VAL A 1 22.61 35.53 -19.25
CA VAL A 1 23.28 34.64 -18.29
C VAL A 1 22.95 33.22 -18.69
N GLU A 2 23.95 32.49 -19.17
CA GLU A 2 23.83 31.11 -19.65
C GLU A 2 23.28 30.17 -18.57
N VAL A 3 22.28 29.39 -18.96
CA VAL A 3 21.70 28.32 -18.13
C VAL A 3 22.70 27.16 -18.13
N LYS A 4 23.43 26.98 -17.02
CA LYS A 4 24.22 25.78 -16.78
C LYS A 4 23.28 24.57 -16.65
N THR A 5 23.11 23.84 -17.73
CA THR A 5 22.64 22.45 -17.73
C THR A 5 23.73 21.55 -17.14
N GLY A 6 23.45 20.94 -15.98
CA GLY A 6 24.37 20.03 -15.30
C GLY A 6 24.41 20.14 -13.77
N GLY A 7 23.50 20.90 -13.14
CA GLY A 7 23.35 20.87 -11.68
C GLY A 7 22.77 19.53 -11.22
N ILE A 8 23.39 18.91 -10.22
CA ILE A 8 22.83 17.75 -9.52
C ILE A 8 21.44 18.12 -9.02
N VAL A 9 20.42 17.33 -9.37
CA VAL A 9 19.05 17.51 -8.88
C VAL A 9 19.03 17.08 -7.42
N GLU A 10 18.85 18.02 -6.50
CA GLU A 10 18.97 17.73 -5.06
C GLU A 10 17.89 16.77 -4.57
N SER A 11 16.69 16.88 -5.15
CA SER A 11 15.57 15.98 -4.85
C SER A 11 15.77 14.54 -5.32
N ASP A 12 16.73 14.27 -6.21
CA ASP A 12 17.06 12.89 -6.64
C ASP A 12 17.85 12.11 -5.57
N LYS A 13 18.44 12.81 -4.58
CA LYS A 13 19.13 12.22 -3.43
C LYS A 13 18.16 11.71 -2.36
N LEU A 14 16.91 12.17 -2.40
CA LEU A 14 15.89 11.77 -1.44
C LEU A 14 15.33 10.37 -1.75
N PRO A 15 14.91 9.60 -0.74
CA PRO A 15 14.04 8.45 -0.94
C PRO A 15 12.79 8.85 -1.74
N SER A 16 12.39 7.98 -2.68
CA SER A 16 11.27 8.26 -3.60
C SER A 16 9.94 8.42 -2.87
N ASP A 17 9.74 7.64 -1.81
CA ASP A 17 8.56 7.71 -0.94
C ASP A 17 8.50 9.06 -0.19
N VAL A 18 9.61 9.50 0.40
CA VAL A 18 9.71 10.78 1.12
C VAL A 18 9.41 11.93 0.17
N ARG A 19 10.04 11.94 -1.01
CA ARG A 19 9.82 12.97 -2.03
C ARG A 19 8.35 13.00 -2.48
N LYS A 20 7.76 11.84 -2.78
CA LYS A 20 6.36 11.73 -3.24
C LYS A 20 5.39 12.21 -2.18
N ARG A 21 5.53 11.75 -0.93
CA ARG A 21 4.67 12.15 0.19
C ARG A 21 4.78 13.65 0.49
N ALA A 22 5.99 14.22 0.43
CA ALA A 22 6.18 15.65 0.58
C ALA A 22 5.49 16.45 -0.55
N MET A 23 5.64 16.04 -1.82
CA MET A 23 4.96 16.68 -2.95
C MET A 23 3.44 16.59 -2.84
N ASP A 24 2.90 15.45 -2.44
CA ASP A 24 1.46 15.26 -2.26
C ASP A 24 0.90 16.14 -1.12
N ALA A 25 1.67 16.30 -0.04
CA ALA A 25 1.33 17.24 1.04
C ALA A 25 1.37 18.70 0.57
N ILE A 26 2.43 19.11 -0.15
CA ILE A 26 2.57 20.47 -0.71
C ILE A 26 1.37 20.84 -1.57
N ASP A 27 0.95 19.93 -2.46
CA ASP A 27 -0.22 20.16 -3.32
C ASP A 27 -1.52 20.25 -2.52
N ALA A 28 -1.72 19.37 -1.55
CA ALA A 28 -2.91 19.34 -0.70
C ALA A 28 -3.05 20.62 0.14
N LEU A 29 -1.94 21.27 0.48
CA LEU A 29 -1.87 22.47 1.32
C LEU A 29 -1.81 23.77 0.50
N GLY A 30 -2.03 23.71 -0.82
CA GLY A 30 -2.09 24.90 -1.66
C GLY A 30 -0.72 25.51 -2.00
N LYS A 31 0.35 24.71 -1.95
CA LYS A 31 1.71 25.05 -2.43
C LYS A 31 2.42 26.17 -1.66
N ARG A 32 1.88 26.59 -0.53
CA ARG A 32 2.50 27.50 0.44
C ARG A 32 2.43 26.80 1.79
N VAL A 33 3.58 26.36 2.30
CA VAL A 33 3.64 25.40 3.42
C VAL A 33 4.80 25.69 4.37
N THR A 34 4.63 25.31 5.64
CA THR A 34 5.75 25.18 6.59
C THR A 34 6.31 23.77 6.60
N VAL A 35 7.43 23.57 7.30
CA VAL A 35 7.96 22.22 7.59
C VAL A 35 6.97 21.41 8.41
N GLY A 36 6.30 22.03 9.38
CA GLY A 36 5.28 21.40 10.22
C GLY A 36 4.07 20.91 9.45
N ASP A 37 3.57 21.73 8.52
CA ASP A 37 2.44 21.38 7.66
C ASP A 37 2.74 20.13 6.82
N VAL A 38 3.94 20.06 6.23
CA VAL A 38 4.34 18.91 5.42
C VAL A 38 4.58 17.68 6.31
N ALA A 39 5.28 17.83 7.44
CA ALA A 39 5.55 16.71 8.35
C ALA A 39 4.26 16.08 8.87
N SER A 40 3.34 16.90 9.38
CA SER A 40 2.04 16.44 9.89
C SER A 40 1.17 15.82 8.80
N LYS A 41 1.07 16.45 7.62
CA LYS A 41 0.21 15.96 6.52
C LYS A 41 0.76 14.69 5.88
N ALA A 42 2.08 14.58 5.73
CA ALA A 42 2.75 13.46 5.06
C ALA A 42 3.15 12.32 6.01
N GLY A 43 3.07 12.51 7.33
CA GLY A 43 3.59 11.57 8.32
C GLY A 43 5.11 11.42 8.24
N LEU A 44 5.83 12.48 7.83
CA LEU A 44 7.29 12.48 7.67
C LEU A 44 7.96 12.92 8.97
N GLN A 45 9.19 12.46 9.21
CA GLN A 45 10.02 13.09 10.23
C GLN A 45 10.26 14.55 9.86
N LEU A 46 10.34 15.45 10.84
CA LEU A 46 10.58 16.88 10.56
C LEU A 46 11.86 17.12 9.75
N SER A 47 12.93 16.38 10.06
CA SER A 47 14.20 16.48 9.33
C SER A 47 14.07 16.03 7.87
N GLU A 48 13.26 15.01 7.59
CA GLU A 48 12.96 14.54 6.23
C GLU A 48 12.10 15.56 5.48
N ALA A 49 11.06 16.09 6.13
CA ALA A 49 10.19 17.11 5.55
C ALA A 49 10.98 18.39 5.20
N GLN A 50 11.87 18.83 6.10
CA GLN A 50 12.72 19.99 5.88
C GLN A 50 13.68 19.77 4.71
N LYS A 51 14.40 18.63 4.68
CA LYS A 51 15.31 18.27 3.58
C LYS A 51 14.56 18.19 2.25
N ALA A 52 13.36 17.59 2.27
CA ALA A 52 12.52 17.48 1.09
C ALA A 52 12.08 18.86 0.57
N LEU A 53 11.61 19.74 1.44
CA LEU A 53 11.21 21.10 1.08
C LEU A 53 12.37 21.91 0.49
N GLN A 54 13.55 21.86 1.11
CA GLN A 54 14.74 22.56 0.63
C GLN A 54 15.19 22.06 -0.73
N ALA A 55 15.27 20.74 -0.92
CA ALA A 55 15.66 20.13 -2.18
C ALA A 55 14.65 20.44 -3.30
N LEU A 56 13.35 20.32 -3.01
CA LEU A 56 12.30 20.64 -3.96
C LEU A 56 12.30 22.14 -4.32
N ALA A 57 12.48 23.04 -3.34
CA ALA A 57 12.51 24.47 -3.61
C ALA A 57 13.70 24.86 -4.49
N ALA A 58 14.89 24.31 -4.19
CA ALA A 58 16.10 24.52 -4.98
C ALA A 58 15.93 24.07 -6.44
N ASP A 59 15.25 22.93 -6.67
CA ASP A 59 15.09 22.37 -8.00
C ASP A 59 13.95 23.04 -8.82
N THR A 60 12.94 23.63 -8.16
CA THR A 60 11.67 24.01 -8.80
C THR A 60 11.35 25.51 -8.84
N ASN A 61 12.35 26.37 -8.61
CA ASN A 61 12.19 27.81 -8.44
C ASN A 61 11.21 28.16 -7.30
N GLY A 62 11.17 27.31 -6.26
CA GLY A 62 10.48 27.65 -5.03
C GLY A 62 11.25 28.74 -4.29
N PHE A 63 10.55 29.57 -3.54
CA PHE A 63 11.16 30.64 -2.76
C PHE A 63 10.65 30.64 -1.32
N LEU A 64 11.40 31.31 -0.47
CA LEU A 64 11.08 31.43 0.95
C LEU A 64 10.39 32.78 1.21
N GLU A 65 9.29 32.72 1.93
CA GLU A 65 8.63 33.88 2.52
C GLU A 65 8.75 33.79 4.04
N VAL A 66 8.72 34.94 4.71
CA VAL A 66 8.57 34.99 6.17
C VAL A 66 7.16 35.49 6.44
N SER A 67 6.43 34.78 7.29
CA SER A 67 5.10 35.20 7.74
C SER A 67 5.19 36.41 8.67
N ASP A 68 4.06 37.07 8.90
CA ASP A 68 3.97 38.18 9.88
C ASP A 68 4.31 37.73 11.31
N GLU A 69 4.20 36.42 11.59
CA GLU A 69 4.52 35.77 12.86
C GLU A 69 6.01 35.36 12.96
N GLY A 70 6.79 35.55 11.89
CA GLY A 70 8.22 35.21 11.84
C GLY A 70 8.53 33.78 11.37
N ASP A 71 7.51 32.99 11.03
CA ASP A 71 7.70 31.63 10.51
C ASP A 71 8.14 31.60 9.04
N VAL A 72 9.03 30.66 8.70
CA VAL A 72 9.53 30.45 7.34
C VAL A 72 8.55 29.60 6.53
N LEU A 73 8.14 30.15 5.38
CA LEU A 73 7.18 29.56 4.47
C LEU A 73 7.86 29.20 3.15
N TYR A 74 7.61 27.99 2.67
CA TYR A 74 8.04 27.54 1.35
C TYR A 74 6.90 27.73 0.36
N VAL A 75 7.13 28.53 -0.69
CA VAL A 75 6.15 28.80 -1.74
C VAL A 75 6.61 28.16 -3.04
N PHE A 76 5.75 27.31 -3.60
CA PHE A 76 6.00 26.58 -4.84
C PHE A 76 5.14 27.13 -5.99
N PRO A 77 5.70 27.33 -7.19
CA PRO A 77 4.94 27.74 -8.35
C PRO A 77 3.95 26.65 -8.78
N LYS A 78 2.89 27.01 -9.51
CA LYS A 78 1.86 26.03 -9.93
C LYS A 78 2.43 24.86 -10.73
N ASP A 79 3.47 25.12 -11.53
CA ASP A 79 4.09 24.16 -12.45
C ASP A 79 5.35 23.49 -11.87
N TYR A 80 5.58 23.58 -10.56
CA TYR A 80 6.81 23.06 -9.91
C TYR A 80 7.06 21.57 -10.22
N ARG A 81 6.01 20.72 -10.24
CA ARG A 81 6.12 19.29 -10.62
C ARG A 81 6.58 19.08 -12.05
N SER A 82 6.04 19.85 -13.00
CA SER A 82 6.42 19.78 -14.41
C SER A 82 7.87 20.21 -14.61
N ASN A 83 8.29 21.29 -13.94
CA ASN A 83 9.68 21.74 -13.94
C ASN A 83 10.62 20.70 -13.33
N LEU A 84 10.17 20.03 -12.25
CA LEU A 84 10.96 19.00 -11.60
C LEU A 84 11.14 17.76 -12.47
N THR A 85 10.06 17.26 -13.07
CA THR A 85 10.11 16.09 -13.97
C THR A 85 10.89 16.37 -15.26
N ALA A 86 10.94 17.63 -15.71
CA ALA A 86 11.80 18.02 -16.83
C ALA A 86 13.30 17.89 -16.48
N LYS A 87 13.67 18.18 -15.23
CA LYS A 87 15.05 18.13 -14.72
C LYS A 87 15.48 16.76 -14.20
N SER A 88 14.61 16.04 -13.49
CA SER A 88 14.92 14.74 -12.86
C SER A 88 14.73 13.58 -13.84
N PHE A 89 15.82 12.87 -14.14
CA PHE A 89 15.76 11.62 -14.88
C PHE A 89 15.21 10.48 -14.02
N ARG A 90 15.52 10.49 -12.71
CA ARG A 90 15.05 9.48 -11.76
C ARG A 90 13.53 9.45 -11.68
N MET A 91 12.87 10.62 -11.65
CA MET A 91 11.40 10.72 -11.68
C MET A 91 10.76 10.20 -12.97
N LYS A 92 11.50 10.13 -14.09
CA LYS A 92 11.00 9.52 -15.34
C LYS A 92 11.09 7.99 -15.31
N ILE A 93 12.13 7.44 -14.65
CA ILE A 93 12.36 5.99 -14.59
C ILE A 93 11.57 5.33 -13.47
N GLU A 94 11.42 5.96 -12.31
CA GLU A 94 10.67 5.40 -11.18
C GLU A 94 9.29 4.83 -11.56
N PRO A 95 8.42 5.56 -12.28
CA PRO A 95 7.12 5.00 -12.68
C PRO A 95 7.26 3.82 -13.65
N LEU A 96 8.34 3.76 -14.44
CA LEU A 96 8.62 2.61 -15.31
C LEU A 96 9.09 1.41 -14.50
N LEU A 97 9.92 1.63 -13.47
CA LEU A 97 10.42 0.58 -12.60
C LEU A 97 9.28 0.01 -11.72
N GLU A 98 8.40 0.86 -11.18
CA GLU A 98 7.20 0.42 -10.46
C GLU A 98 6.29 -0.42 -11.38
N LYS A 99 6.07 0.04 -12.61
CA LYS A 99 5.32 -0.74 -13.62
C LYS A 99 6.03 -2.04 -13.98
N ALA A 100 7.35 -2.05 -14.09
CA ALA A 100 8.14 -3.23 -14.40
C ALA A 100 8.10 -4.25 -13.26
N LYS A 101 8.14 -3.81 -12.00
CA LYS A 101 7.97 -4.69 -10.83
C LYS A 101 6.59 -5.34 -10.85
N LEU A 102 5.53 -4.56 -11.06
CA LEU A 102 4.18 -5.08 -11.21
C LEU A 102 4.08 -6.07 -12.38
N ALA A 103 4.71 -5.76 -13.52
CA ALA A 103 4.77 -6.64 -14.68
C ALA A 103 5.59 -7.92 -14.43
N GLY A 104 6.65 -7.86 -13.62
CA GLY A 104 7.47 -9.00 -13.22
C GLY A 104 6.71 -9.95 -12.29
N GLU A 105 6.08 -9.41 -11.24
CA GLU A 105 5.19 -10.18 -10.35
C GLU A 105 4.05 -10.82 -11.14
N TYR A 106 3.48 -10.08 -12.09
CA TYR A 106 2.50 -10.56 -13.04
C TYR A 106 3.04 -11.72 -13.91
N LEU A 107 4.21 -11.57 -14.53
CA LEU A 107 4.80 -12.57 -15.42
C LEU A 107 5.10 -13.88 -14.70
N VAL A 108 5.62 -13.82 -13.47
CA VAL A 108 5.88 -15.01 -12.64
C VAL A 108 4.57 -15.75 -12.36
N ARG A 109 3.52 -15.04 -11.93
CA ARG A 109 2.21 -15.65 -11.67
C ARG A 109 1.61 -16.25 -12.95
N VAL A 110 1.69 -15.51 -14.04
CA VAL A 110 1.15 -15.90 -15.34
C VAL A 110 1.83 -17.17 -15.80
N SER A 111 3.15 -17.16 -15.93
CA SER A 111 3.93 -18.31 -16.38
C SER A 111 3.67 -19.57 -15.55
N PHE A 112 3.65 -19.46 -14.22
CA PHE A 112 3.32 -20.58 -13.34
C PHE A 112 1.91 -21.12 -13.59
N GLY A 113 0.90 -20.24 -13.63
CA GLY A 113 -0.49 -20.63 -13.85
C GLY A 113 -0.71 -21.31 -15.21
N THR A 114 -0.14 -20.77 -16.29
CA THR A 114 -0.21 -21.40 -17.62
C THR A 114 0.50 -22.72 -17.66
N THR A 115 1.68 -22.84 -17.03
CA THR A 115 2.45 -24.09 -17.01
C THR A 115 1.70 -25.16 -16.24
N LEU A 116 1.06 -24.79 -15.12
CA LEU A 116 0.23 -25.70 -14.35
C LEU A 116 -0.96 -26.21 -15.17
N ILE A 117 -1.71 -25.32 -15.83
CA ILE A 117 -2.85 -25.72 -16.69
C ILE A 117 -2.39 -26.57 -17.87
N ALA A 118 -1.32 -26.15 -18.56
CA ALA A 118 -0.75 -26.91 -19.67
C ALA A 118 -0.30 -28.31 -19.23
N SER A 119 0.32 -28.44 -18.05
CA SER A 119 0.72 -29.73 -17.50
C SER A 119 -0.46 -30.67 -17.32
N ILE A 120 -1.57 -30.18 -16.75
CA ILE A 120 -2.79 -30.96 -16.54
C ILE A 120 -3.36 -31.40 -17.89
N VAL A 121 -3.52 -30.46 -18.83
CA VAL A 121 -4.08 -30.77 -20.15
C VAL A 121 -3.25 -31.83 -20.86
N ILE A 122 -1.94 -31.65 -20.96
CA ILE A 122 -1.03 -32.57 -21.67
C ILE A 122 -1.05 -33.95 -21.02
N VAL A 123 -0.94 -34.04 -19.70
CA VAL A 123 -0.92 -35.32 -18.98
C VAL A 123 -2.20 -36.10 -19.24
N TYR A 124 -3.36 -35.47 -19.05
CA TYR A 124 -4.64 -36.15 -19.20
C TYR A 124 -5.00 -36.47 -20.65
N THR A 125 -4.69 -35.60 -21.61
CA THR A 125 -4.87 -35.92 -23.04
C THR A 125 -4.01 -37.10 -23.47
N THR A 126 -2.78 -37.19 -22.96
CA THR A 126 -1.87 -38.29 -23.29
C THR A 126 -2.33 -39.60 -22.68
N ILE A 127 -2.78 -39.60 -21.41
CA ILE A 127 -3.36 -40.78 -20.77
C ILE A 127 -4.58 -41.29 -21.56
N ILE A 128 -5.49 -40.39 -21.96
CA ILE A 128 -6.67 -40.76 -22.76
C ILE A 128 -6.25 -41.33 -24.12
N ALA A 129 -5.28 -40.71 -24.80
CA ALA A 129 -4.78 -41.19 -26.07
C ALA A 129 -4.20 -42.61 -25.96
N ILE A 130 -3.37 -42.89 -24.95
CA ILE A 130 -2.79 -44.22 -24.70
C ILE A 130 -3.87 -45.25 -24.35
N LEU A 131 -4.87 -44.88 -23.55
CA LEU A 131 -5.97 -45.77 -23.21
C LEU A 131 -6.85 -46.10 -24.43
N SER A 132 -7.08 -45.11 -25.31
CA SER A 132 -7.87 -45.29 -26.53
C SER A 132 -7.14 -46.11 -27.61
N SER A 133 -5.81 -46.03 -27.66
CA SER A 133 -5.00 -46.81 -28.62
C SER A 133 -4.75 -48.26 -28.18
N ARG A 134 -5.03 -48.61 -26.92
CA ARG A 134 -5.01 -50.00 -26.44
C ARG A 134 -6.29 -50.77 -26.75
N SER A 135 -7.22 -50.16 -27.48
CA SER A 135 -8.48 -50.76 -27.90
C SER A 135 -8.60 -50.78 -29.43
N GLU A 136 -7.96 -51.78 -30.06
CA GLU A 136 -8.37 -52.41 -31.33
C GLU A 136 -8.84 -53.83 -30.94
N GLU A 137 -9.98 -54.39 -31.34
CA GLU A 137 -10.99 -54.07 -32.34
C GLU A 137 -12.24 -54.91 -31.98
N ASP A 138 -13.45 -54.33 -31.98
CA ASP A 138 -14.62 -55.00 -32.54
C ASP A 138 -15.78 -54.00 -32.72
N ASN A 139 -16.13 -53.78 -33.98
CA ASN A 139 -17.26 -52.96 -34.41
C ASN A 139 -18.59 -53.66 -34.12
N ARG A 140 -19.51 -53.00 -33.39
CA ARG A 140 -20.93 -52.83 -33.76
C ARG A 140 -21.74 -52.16 -32.64
N GLY A 141 -22.39 -51.06 -32.98
CA GLY A 141 -23.68 -50.69 -32.38
C GLY A 141 -23.66 -49.53 -31.38
N ARG A 142 -24.09 -48.37 -31.88
CA ARG A 142 -24.93 -47.36 -31.19
C ARG A 142 -25.15 -47.57 -29.68
N ARG A 143 -24.57 -46.67 -28.89
CA ARG A 143 -25.31 -45.81 -27.95
C ARG A 143 -24.34 -44.74 -27.45
N GLY A 144 -24.58 -43.49 -27.84
CA GLY A 144 -23.97 -42.35 -27.17
C GLY A 144 -24.41 -42.37 -25.72
N ARG A 145 -23.57 -42.91 -24.84
CA ARG A 145 -23.59 -42.57 -23.42
C ARG A 145 -23.03 -41.17 -23.35
N SER A 146 -23.90 -40.21 -23.13
CA SER A 146 -23.49 -38.96 -22.50
C SER A 146 -22.66 -39.31 -21.28
N TYR A 147 -21.39 -38.92 -21.31
CA TYR A 147 -20.60 -38.81 -20.09
C TYR A 147 -21.33 -37.81 -19.21
N ASP A 148 -22.19 -38.30 -18.32
CA ASP A 148 -22.57 -37.57 -17.13
C ASP A 148 -21.38 -37.62 -16.17
N SER A 149 -20.34 -36.86 -16.54
CA SER A 149 -19.31 -36.49 -15.59
C SER A 149 -19.96 -35.47 -14.67
N GLY A 150 -20.47 -35.94 -13.53
CA GLY A 150 -20.96 -35.10 -12.42
C GLY A 150 -19.92 -34.11 -11.87
N PHE A 151 -18.75 -33.99 -12.51
CA PHE A 151 -17.80 -32.90 -12.37
C PHE A 151 -17.97 -31.91 -13.54
N SER A 152 -18.99 -31.06 -13.45
CA SER A 152 -19.03 -29.85 -14.28
C SER A 152 -18.04 -28.84 -13.70
N PHE A 153 -16.77 -28.93 -14.12
CA PHE A 153 -15.85 -27.80 -14.01
C PHE A 153 -16.42 -26.68 -14.90
N TYR A 154 -17.17 -25.76 -14.31
CA TYR A 154 -17.52 -24.50 -14.95
C TYR A 154 -16.23 -23.68 -15.12
N PHE A 155 -15.43 -24.03 -16.12
CA PHE A 155 -14.37 -23.17 -16.64
C PHE A 155 -15.06 -22.14 -17.53
N SER A 156 -15.36 -20.97 -16.99
CA SER A 156 -15.71 -19.86 -17.86
C SER A 156 -14.43 -19.39 -18.55
N PRO A 157 -14.39 -19.22 -19.89
CA PRO A 157 -13.30 -18.52 -20.56
C PRO A 157 -13.06 -17.12 -19.97
N THR A 158 -14.08 -16.54 -19.32
CA THR A 158 -13.95 -15.25 -18.66
C THR A 158 -13.16 -15.29 -17.34
N ASP A 159 -12.97 -16.46 -16.73
CA ASP A 159 -12.10 -16.64 -15.56
C ASP A 159 -10.62 -16.46 -15.90
N LEU A 160 -10.27 -16.66 -17.17
CA LEU A 160 -8.92 -16.39 -17.68
C LEU A 160 -8.63 -14.89 -17.72
N PHE A 161 -9.62 -13.99 -17.89
CA PHE A 161 -9.34 -12.54 -17.92
C PHE A 161 -8.84 -11.99 -16.58
N TRP A 162 -9.18 -12.64 -15.46
CA TRP A 162 -8.66 -12.28 -14.13
C TRP A 162 -7.22 -12.72 -13.92
N TYR A 163 -6.78 -13.76 -14.61
CA TYR A 163 -5.40 -14.23 -14.64
C TYR A 163 -4.46 -13.22 -15.34
N TRP A 164 -4.99 -12.39 -16.24
CA TRP A 164 -4.23 -11.36 -16.97
C TRP A 164 -4.22 -9.97 -16.28
N ASP A 165 -4.69 -9.84 -15.03
CA ASP A 165 -4.73 -8.53 -14.35
C ASP A 165 -3.40 -8.19 -13.64
N PRO A 166 -2.65 -7.16 -14.12
CA PRO A 166 -1.42 -6.71 -13.46
C PRO A 166 -1.66 -6.04 -12.10
N TYR A 167 -2.91 -5.68 -11.76
CA TYR A 167 -3.27 -5.01 -10.51
C TYR A 167 -3.96 -5.92 -9.48
N TYR A 168 -3.81 -7.23 -9.62
CA TYR A 168 -4.43 -8.24 -8.78
C TYR A 168 -4.39 -7.96 -7.26
N TYR A 169 -3.21 -7.71 -6.69
CA TYR A 169 -3.08 -7.48 -5.23
C TYR A 169 -3.84 -6.22 -4.78
N ARG A 170 -3.83 -5.16 -5.60
CA ARG A 170 -4.55 -3.91 -5.31
C ARG A 170 -6.05 -4.11 -5.36
N ARG A 171 -6.55 -4.87 -6.35
CA ARG A 171 -7.97 -5.19 -6.49
C ARG A 171 -8.45 -6.14 -5.39
N ARG A 172 -7.62 -7.10 -4.98
CA ARG A 172 -7.95 -8.09 -3.95
C ARG A 172 -7.97 -7.51 -2.53
N ARG A 173 -7.33 -6.35 -2.29
CA ARG A 173 -7.53 -5.58 -1.06
C ARG A 173 -8.97 -5.09 -0.90
N VAL A 174 -9.65 -4.74 -2.00
CA VAL A 174 -10.97 -4.10 -2.00
C VAL A 174 -12.14 -5.09 -2.00
N ARG A 175 -11.96 -6.30 -2.56
CA ARG A 175 -13.06 -7.25 -2.77
C ARG A 175 -13.24 -8.22 -1.58
N LYS A 176 -14.46 -8.29 -1.04
CA LYS A 176 -14.91 -9.23 0.02
C LYS A 176 -15.88 -10.32 -0.50
N GLY A 177 -15.88 -10.60 -1.81
CA GLY A 177 -16.81 -11.56 -2.45
C GLY A 177 -16.21 -12.96 -2.66
N GLY A 178 -17.04 -13.89 -3.16
CA GLY A 178 -16.64 -15.26 -3.51
C GLY A 178 -15.56 -15.31 -4.61
N MET A 179 -14.75 -16.37 -4.57
CA MET A 179 -13.58 -16.57 -5.42
C MET A 179 -13.84 -17.63 -6.49
N ASN A 180 -13.40 -17.36 -7.73
CA ASN A 180 -13.41 -18.36 -8.79
C ASN A 180 -12.29 -19.39 -8.56
N PHE A 181 -12.45 -20.61 -9.06
CA PHE A 181 -11.50 -21.72 -8.84
C PHE A 181 -10.03 -21.35 -9.10
N ILE A 182 -9.76 -20.65 -10.21
CA ILE A 182 -8.43 -20.18 -10.57
C ILE A 182 -7.91 -19.14 -9.56
N GLU A 183 -8.77 -18.25 -9.08
CA GLU A 183 -8.38 -17.25 -8.09
C GLU A 183 -8.13 -17.87 -6.71
N SER A 184 -8.79 -18.98 -6.38
CA SER A 184 -8.50 -19.83 -5.21
C SER A 184 -7.15 -20.56 -5.33
N VAL A 185 -6.80 -21.10 -6.51
CA VAL A 185 -5.46 -21.67 -6.79
C VAL A 185 -4.38 -20.61 -6.60
N PHE A 186 -4.56 -19.42 -7.17
CA PHE A 186 -3.58 -18.34 -7.04
C PHE A 186 -3.47 -17.80 -5.61
N SER A 187 -4.60 -17.61 -4.91
CA SER A 187 -4.60 -17.24 -3.50
C SER A 187 -3.84 -18.28 -2.67
N PHE A 188 -4.05 -19.56 -2.95
CA PHE A 188 -3.39 -20.65 -2.23
C PHE A 188 -1.87 -20.72 -2.49
N VAL A 189 -1.41 -20.44 -3.72
CA VAL A 189 0.02 -20.55 -4.08
C VAL A 189 0.80 -19.27 -3.78
N PHE A 190 0.25 -18.10 -4.09
CA PHE A 190 0.97 -16.82 -4.03
C PHE A 190 0.48 -15.88 -2.93
N GLY A 191 -0.62 -16.23 -2.28
CA GLY A 191 -1.27 -15.40 -1.28
C GLY A 191 -1.96 -14.16 -1.84
N ASP A 192 -2.53 -13.37 -0.92
CA ASP A 192 -3.35 -12.20 -1.24
C ASP A 192 -2.65 -10.86 -1.01
N GLY A 193 -1.36 -10.91 -0.67
CA GLY A 193 -0.57 -9.77 -0.26
C GLY A 193 -0.77 -9.40 1.20
N ASP A 194 0.09 -8.52 1.70
CA ASP A 194 0.00 -8.00 3.07
C ASP A 194 -1.10 -6.93 3.14
N PRO A 195 -2.14 -7.11 4.00
CA PRO A 195 -3.22 -6.15 4.14
C PRO A 195 -2.81 -4.85 4.85
N ASN A 196 -1.64 -4.81 5.49
CA ASN A 196 -1.17 -3.72 6.34
C ASN A 196 0.04 -2.97 5.76
N GLN A 197 0.37 -3.13 4.47
CA GLN A 197 1.57 -2.52 3.86
C GLN A 197 1.68 -0.99 4.06
N GLU A 198 0.55 -0.30 4.13
CA GLU A 198 0.47 1.17 4.23
C GLU A 198 0.15 1.64 5.66
N ILE A 199 0.01 0.71 6.63
CA ILE A 199 -0.51 1.03 7.97
C ILE A 199 0.40 1.97 8.74
N GLU A 200 1.71 1.79 8.62
CA GLU A 200 2.69 2.61 9.32
C GLU A 200 2.72 4.03 8.75
N GLU A 201 2.58 4.18 7.43
CA GLU A 201 2.48 5.49 6.81
C GLU A 201 1.19 6.20 7.24
N GLU A 202 0.07 5.49 7.26
CA GLU A 202 -1.22 6.01 7.72
C GLU A 202 -1.17 6.40 9.20
N ARG A 203 -0.54 5.58 10.05
CA ARG A 203 -0.29 5.85 11.48
C ARG A 203 0.34 7.22 11.70
N TRP A 204 1.46 7.48 11.04
CA TRP A 204 2.20 8.74 11.24
C TRP A 204 1.46 9.95 10.68
N LYS A 205 0.69 9.77 9.59
CA LYS A 205 -0.21 10.83 9.09
C LYS A 205 -1.32 11.14 10.08
N LEU A 206 -1.92 10.12 10.69
CA LEU A 206 -2.98 10.29 11.69
C LEU A 206 -2.45 11.03 12.92
N VAL A 207 -1.33 10.56 13.48
CA VAL A 207 -0.68 11.18 14.65
C VAL A 207 -0.30 12.64 14.35
N GLY A 208 0.38 12.89 13.23
CA GLY A 208 0.80 14.25 12.87
C GLY A 208 -0.38 15.20 12.66
N GLN A 209 -1.45 14.73 11.99
CA GLN A 209 -2.66 15.53 11.78
C GLN A 209 -3.43 15.75 13.09
N TYR A 210 -3.48 14.74 13.97
CA TYR A 210 -4.09 14.85 15.29
C TYR A 210 -3.43 15.98 16.09
N ILE A 211 -2.11 15.90 16.24
CA ILE A 211 -1.29 16.88 16.96
C ILE A 211 -1.49 18.28 16.38
N SER A 212 -1.37 18.44 15.05
CA SER A 212 -1.55 19.74 14.39
C SER A 212 -2.97 20.28 14.58
N SER A 213 -4.00 19.43 14.51
CA SER A 213 -5.40 19.84 14.71
C SER A 213 -5.72 20.25 16.15
N ASN A 214 -4.96 19.75 17.13
CA ASN A 214 -5.03 20.13 18.54
C ASN A 214 -4.11 21.32 18.88
N GLY A 215 -3.58 22.02 17.88
CA GLY A 215 -2.71 23.19 18.12
C GLY A 215 -1.33 22.81 18.65
N GLY A 216 -0.87 21.59 18.35
CA GLY A 216 0.47 21.12 18.68
C GLY A 216 0.72 20.86 20.16
N VAL A 217 -0.32 20.62 20.96
CA VAL A 217 -0.19 20.17 22.35
C VAL A 217 -1.18 19.03 22.57
N VAL A 218 -0.73 17.91 23.11
CA VAL A 218 -1.55 16.70 23.34
C VAL A 218 -1.10 15.95 24.59
N ALA A 219 -2.02 15.21 25.22
CA ALA A 219 -1.67 14.23 26.26
C ALA A 219 -1.28 12.88 25.62
N ALA A 220 -0.58 12.01 26.37
CA ALA A 220 -0.16 10.71 25.85
C ALA A 220 -1.37 9.82 25.49
N GLU A 221 -2.41 9.85 26.33
CA GLU A 221 -3.62 9.04 26.20
C GLU A 221 -4.42 9.36 24.93
N GLU A 222 -4.33 10.60 24.46
CA GLU A 222 -4.99 11.04 23.23
C GLU A 222 -4.40 10.36 21.98
N LEU A 223 -3.12 10.02 22.04
CA LEU A 223 -2.40 9.37 20.95
C LEU A 223 -2.34 7.84 21.07
N ALA A 224 -2.64 7.29 22.25
CA ALA A 224 -2.68 5.86 22.50
C ALA A 224 -3.48 5.04 21.45
N PRO A 225 -4.63 5.50 20.90
CA PRO A 225 -5.36 4.76 19.86
C PRO A 225 -4.63 4.57 18.52
N PHE A 226 -3.51 5.26 18.31
CA PHE A 226 -2.70 5.20 17.09
C PHE A 226 -1.33 4.55 17.30
N LEU A 227 -0.99 4.20 18.55
CA LEU A 227 0.34 3.74 18.93
C LEU A 227 0.29 2.32 19.48
N ASP A 228 1.43 1.63 19.41
CA ASP A 228 1.57 0.27 19.94
C ASP A 228 1.78 0.35 21.45
N VAL A 229 0.70 0.15 22.21
CA VAL A 229 0.74 0.13 23.69
C VAL A 229 0.83 -1.33 24.15
N GLU A 230 2.03 -1.74 24.60
CA GLU A 230 2.31 -3.14 24.94
C GLU A 230 1.52 -3.66 26.15
N THR A 231 1.02 -2.78 27.04
CA THR A 231 0.11 -3.18 28.13
C THR A 231 -0.76 -2.02 28.65
N PRO A 232 -2.09 -2.16 28.76
CA PRO A 232 -2.96 -1.17 29.41
C PRO A 232 -2.90 -1.19 30.95
N ASN A 233 -2.20 -2.15 31.56
CA ASN A 233 -2.23 -2.41 33.02
C ASN A 233 -0.98 -1.92 33.79
N LYS A 234 -0.01 -1.27 33.14
CA LYS A 234 1.09 -0.58 33.83
C LYS A 234 0.81 0.92 33.76
N THR A 235 0.19 1.42 34.82
CA THR A 235 -0.52 2.70 34.89
C THR A 235 0.34 3.97 34.85
N ASP A 236 1.62 3.93 34.44
CA ASP A 236 2.50 5.11 34.45
C ASP A 236 3.56 5.11 33.33
N ASP A 237 3.55 4.11 32.42
CA ASP A 237 4.58 4.02 31.39
C ASP A 237 4.11 4.67 30.08
N GLU A 238 4.32 5.99 29.99
CA GLU A 238 4.08 6.77 28.78
C GLU A 238 5.19 6.61 27.71
N SER A 239 6.11 5.63 27.85
CA SER A 239 7.22 5.44 26.90
C SER A 239 6.80 5.20 25.45
N TYR A 240 5.55 4.78 25.21
CA TYR A 240 4.98 4.63 23.87
C TYR A 240 4.92 5.95 23.07
N ILE A 241 5.00 7.11 23.74
CA ILE A 241 5.02 8.43 23.08
C ILE A 241 6.38 8.82 22.50
N LEU A 242 7.48 8.22 22.99
CA LEU A 242 8.85 8.61 22.63
C LEU A 242 9.12 8.61 21.11
N PRO A 243 8.63 7.63 20.32
CA PRO A 243 8.77 7.66 18.87
C PRO A 243 8.08 8.88 18.21
N VAL A 244 6.97 9.36 18.78
CA VAL A 244 6.26 10.55 18.31
C VAL A 244 7.09 11.80 18.59
N LEU A 245 7.65 11.92 19.79
CA LEU A 245 8.54 13.03 20.16
C LEU A 245 9.76 13.09 19.24
N LEU A 246 10.38 11.94 18.97
CA LEU A 246 11.53 11.86 18.06
C LEU A 246 11.17 12.25 16.62
N ARG A 247 9.99 11.85 16.14
CA ARG A 247 9.56 12.09 14.76
C ARG A 247 9.16 13.54 14.50
N PHE A 248 8.43 14.13 15.43
CA PHE A 248 7.82 15.46 15.31
C PHE A 248 8.47 16.52 16.22
N ASP A 249 9.66 16.23 16.77
CA ASP A 249 10.44 17.13 17.64
C ASP A 249 9.59 17.67 18.81
N GLY A 250 8.92 16.74 19.49
CA GLY A 250 8.07 17.01 20.63
C GLY A 250 8.86 17.09 21.94
N GLN A 251 8.34 17.86 22.89
CA GLN A 251 8.94 18.07 24.21
C GLN A 251 7.89 17.89 25.30
N PRO A 252 8.20 17.20 26.41
CA PRO A 252 7.30 17.12 27.56
C PRO A 252 7.32 18.45 28.33
N GLU A 253 6.14 18.93 28.69
CA GLU A 253 5.88 20.07 29.57
C GLU A 253 4.95 19.59 30.70
N VAL A 254 5.11 20.14 31.89
CA VAL A 254 4.24 19.81 33.04
C VAL A 254 3.27 20.96 33.26
N ASP A 255 1.98 20.66 33.39
CA ASP A 255 0.96 21.66 33.69
C ASP A 255 0.95 22.06 35.18
N GLU A 256 0.06 22.99 35.56
CA GLU A 256 -0.04 23.46 36.95
C GLU A 256 -0.56 22.37 37.90
N GLU A 257 -1.31 21.40 37.36
CA GLU A 257 -1.88 20.25 38.06
C GLU A 257 -0.90 19.08 38.22
N GLY A 258 0.26 19.12 37.54
CA GLY A 258 1.30 18.08 37.59
C GLY A 258 1.17 16.99 36.53
N ASN A 259 0.29 17.14 35.54
CA ASN A 259 0.17 16.22 34.40
C ASN A 259 1.22 16.56 33.32
N ILE A 260 1.63 15.55 32.57
CA ILE A 260 2.56 15.72 31.46
C ILE A 260 1.78 15.98 30.17
N LEU A 261 2.04 17.12 29.54
CA LEU A 261 1.58 17.48 28.21
C LEU A 261 2.75 17.47 27.24
N TYR A 262 2.50 17.02 26.01
CA TYR A 262 3.53 16.97 24.98
C TYR A 262 3.29 18.10 23.98
N ARG A 263 4.24 19.04 23.94
CA ARG A 263 4.23 20.17 23.02
C ARG A 263 5.06 19.86 21.78
N PHE A 264 4.54 20.22 20.61
CA PHE A 264 5.14 20.05 19.29
C PHE A 264 5.24 21.39 18.56
N PRO A 265 6.22 22.26 18.90
CA PRO A 265 6.28 23.63 18.40
C PRO A 265 6.30 23.72 16.88
N SER A 266 7.00 22.80 16.22
CA SER A 266 7.11 22.75 14.76
C SER A 266 5.76 22.50 14.07
N LEU A 267 4.83 21.79 14.71
CA LEU A 267 3.50 21.47 14.16
C LEU A 267 2.46 22.56 14.46
N GLN A 268 2.82 23.58 15.25
CA GLN A 268 2.00 24.78 15.52
C GLN A 268 2.14 25.82 14.40
N ARG A 269 3.26 25.79 13.68
CA ARG A 269 3.57 26.73 12.60
C ARG A 269 2.86 26.31 11.33
N THR A 270 1.87 27.06 10.88
CA THR A 270 1.07 26.74 9.69
C THR A 270 0.99 27.89 8.71
N ALA A 271 1.12 27.58 7.43
CA ALA A 271 1.12 28.56 6.34
C ALA A 271 -0.27 29.15 6.03
N THR A 272 -1.33 28.47 6.45
CA THR A 272 -2.70 28.98 6.32
C THR A 272 -2.93 29.99 7.43
N PRO A 273 -3.26 31.25 7.13
CA PRO A 273 -3.65 32.18 8.18
C PRO A 273 -4.86 31.60 8.89
N GLN A 274 -4.72 31.31 10.17
CA GLN A 274 -5.84 30.99 11.03
C GLN A 274 -6.80 32.18 10.88
N ARG A 275 -7.92 32.02 10.16
CA ARG A 275 -8.87 33.11 9.92
C ARG A 275 -9.23 33.70 11.28
N SER A 276 -8.66 34.86 11.58
CA SER A 276 -8.62 35.55 12.88
C SER A 276 -10.01 35.90 13.46
N GLY A 277 -11.10 35.50 12.81
CA GLY A 277 -12.48 35.73 13.26
C GLY A 277 -13.24 34.51 13.80
N ARG A 278 -12.75 33.27 13.63
CA ARG A 278 -13.44 32.08 14.13
C ARG A 278 -12.52 31.36 15.11
N LYS A 279 -12.76 31.57 16.41
CA LYS A 279 -12.26 30.70 17.47
C LYS A 279 -12.91 29.32 17.26
N GLU A 280 -12.40 28.56 16.30
CA GLU A 280 -12.77 27.17 16.14
C GLU A 280 -12.20 26.43 17.34
N TYR A 281 -13.09 25.84 18.13
CA TYR A 281 -12.74 25.06 19.30
C TYR A 281 -11.73 23.96 18.89
N VAL A 282 -10.61 23.90 19.61
CA VAL A 282 -9.59 22.84 19.50
C VAL A 282 -10.31 21.49 19.53
N GLY A 283 -10.00 20.61 18.57
CA GLY A 283 -10.67 19.31 18.40
C GLY A 283 -11.88 19.29 17.45
N LYS A 284 -12.53 20.42 17.12
CA LYS A 284 -13.70 20.41 16.21
C LYS A 284 -13.32 19.98 14.77
N ARG A 285 -12.15 20.44 14.32
CA ARG A 285 -11.58 20.09 13.01
C ARG A 285 -11.23 18.61 12.91
N TRP A 286 -10.78 18.01 14.02
CA TRP A 286 -10.55 16.58 14.12
C TRP A 286 -11.86 15.79 14.10
N THR A 287 -12.87 16.21 14.87
CA THR A 287 -14.17 15.49 14.91
C THR A 287 -14.90 15.49 13.56
N ASP A 288 -14.82 16.59 12.79
CA ASP A 288 -15.43 16.66 11.45
C ASP A 288 -14.68 15.77 10.44
N TRP A 289 -13.36 15.64 10.60
CA TRP A 289 -12.50 14.81 9.75
C TRP A 289 -12.60 13.32 10.09
N VAL A 290 -12.60 12.97 11.38
CA VAL A 290 -12.77 11.60 11.91
C VAL A 290 -14.20 11.09 11.78
N GLY A 291 -15.19 11.96 11.56
CA GLY A 291 -16.51 11.51 11.10
C GLY A 291 -16.44 10.65 9.82
N GLN A 292 -15.33 10.71 9.07
CA GLN A 292 -15.07 9.97 7.84
C GLN A 292 -13.98 8.88 7.97
N VAL A 293 -13.22 8.83 9.07
CA VAL A 293 -12.07 7.93 9.28
C VAL A 293 -12.25 7.14 10.59
N GLU A 294 -12.00 5.83 10.58
CA GLU A 294 -12.12 4.99 11.78
C GLU A 294 -11.31 5.58 12.94
N ARG A 295 -11.93 5.65 14.14
CA ARG A 295 -11.38 6.35 15.33
C ARG A 295 -10.12 5.71 15.92
N PHE A 296 -9.70 4.57 15.39
CA PHE A 296 -8.60 3.77 15.89
C PHE A 296 -7.86 3.15 14.69
N LEU A 297 -6.54 3.06 14.79
CA LEU A 297 -5.74 2.36 13.78
C LEU A 297 -5.91 0.85 14.02
N GLN A 298 -6.48 0.14 13.05
CA GLN A 298 -6.71 -1.30 13.19
C GLN A 298 -5.82 -2.11 12.24
N GLU A 299 -4.90 -2.88 12.81
CA GLU A 299 -4.16 -3.89 12.06
C GLU A 299 -5.07 -5.05 11.67
N LYS A 300 -5.00 -5.45 10.40
CA LYS A 300 -5.73 -6.61 9.90
C LYS A 300 -4.86 -7.84 10.05
N LYS A 301 -5.40 -8.93 10.60
CA LYS A 301 -4.67 -10.19 10.67
C LYS A 301 -4.21 -10.63 9.28
N TRP A 302 -2.89 -10.81 9.11
CA TRP A 302 -2.35 -11.27 7.82
C TRP A 302 -2.73 -12.74 7.60
N GLN A 303 -3.68 -12.95 6.70
CA GLN A 303 -3.98 -14.26 6.15
C GLN A 303 -3.22 -14.42 4.84
N PHE A 304 -2.39 -15.46 4.75
CA PHE A 304 -1.68 -15.74 3.50
C PHE A 304 -2.66 -15.89 2.34
N SER A 305 -3.74 -16.66 2.54
CA SER A 305 -4.77 -16.94 1.56
C SER A 305 -6.18 -16.83 2.17
N LYS A 306 -7.08 -16.14 1.48
CA LYS A 306 -8.51 -16.00 1.80
C LYS A 306 -9.35 -17.19 1.32
N THR A 307 -8.72 -18.24 0.79
CA THR A 307 -9.39 -19.43 0.23
C THR A 307 -10.18 -20.18 1.30
N SER A 308 -11.44 -20.52 1.00
CA SER A 308 -12.29 -21.31 1.89
C SER A 308 -11.78 -22.74 2.05
N SER A 309 -12.20 -23.45 3.10
CA SER A 309 -11.73 -24.83 3.35
C SER A 309 -12.04 -25.79 2.21
N SER A 310 -13.20 -25.66 1.57
CA SER A 310 -13.60 -26.47 0.41
C SER A 310 -12.76 -26.14 -0.82
N GLU A 311 -12.55 -24.86 -1.11
CA GLU A 311 -11.68 -24.43 -2.21
C GLU A 311 -10.23 -24.90 -1.99
N ARG A 312 -9.72 -24.81 -0.76
CA ARG A 312 -8.38 -25.29 -0.43
C ARG A 312 -8.25 -26.80 -0.66
N ALA A 313 -9.25 -27.57 -0.24
CA ALA A 313 -9.29 -29.01 -0.49
C ALA A 313 -9.33 -29.33 -1.98
N LEU A 314 -10.08 -28.56 -2.78
CA LEU A 314 -10.12 -28.71 -4.24
C LEU A 314 -8.77 -28.41 -4.89
N VAL A 315 -8.07 -27.35 -4.46
CA VAL A 315 -6.73 -27.00 -4.98
C VAL A 315 -5.72 -28.09 -4.64
N ILE A 316 -5.72 -28.59 -3.40
CA ILE A 316 -4.86 -29.71 -2.97
C ILE A 316 -5.18 -30.98 -3.76
N GLY A 317 -6.46 -31.30 -3.90
CA GLY A 317 -6.95 -32.45 -4.68
C GLY A 317 -6.51 -32.38 -6.14
N LEU A 318 -6.64 -31.21 -6.78
CA LEU A 318 -6.17 -30.99 -8.15
C LEU A 318 -4.65 -31.18 -8.27
N GLY A 319 -3.88 -30.60 -7.34
CA GLY A 319 -2.43 -30.74 -7.31
C GLY A 319 -1.99 -32.20 -7.16
N GLY A 320 -2.62 -32.93 -6.23
CA GLY A 320 -2.36 -34.36 -6.02
C GLY A 320 -2.75 -35.22 -7.22
N LEU A 321 -3.91 -34.94 -7.84
CA LEU A 321 -4.39 -35.60 -9.05
C LEU A 321 -3.43 -35.37 -10.23
N ASN A 322 -2.95 -34.14 -10.43
CA ASN A 322 -1.97 -33.83 -11.47
C ASN A 322 -0.65 -34.61 -11.25
N LEU A 323 -0.12 -34.61 -10.02
CA LEU A 323 1.09 -35.36 -9.68
C LEU A 323 0.92 -36.87 -9.91
N PHE A 324 -0.22 -37.43 -9.49
CA PHE A 324 -0.56 -38.83 -9.72
C PHE A 324 -0.64 -39.15 -11.22
N GLY A 325 -1.29 -38.28 -12.01
CA GLY A 325 -1.35 -38.41 -13.46
C GLY A 325 0.04 -38.46 -14.11
N VAL A 326 0.98 -37.60 -13.67
CA VAL A 326 2.36 -37.61 -14.15
C VAL A 326 3.06 -38.94 -13.83
N ILE A 327 2.87 -39.48 -12.62
CA ILE A 327 3.47 -40.78 -12.22
C ILE A 327 2.92 -41.91 -13.08
N VAL A 328 1.60 -41.98 -13.26
CA VAL A 328 0.94 -43.02 -14.09
C VAL A 328 1.36 -42.91 -15.55
N LEU A 329 1.43 -41.70 -16.09
CA LEU A 329 1.92 -41.50 -17.45
C LEU A 329 3.38 -41.97 -17.58
N GLY A 330 4.21 -41.68 -16.58
CA GLY A 330 5.60 -42.15 -16.52
C GLY A 330 5.75 -43.68 -16.44
N THR A 331 4.79 -44.40 -15.84
CA THR A 331 4.78 -45.87 -15.87
C THR A 331 4.23 -46.43 -17.17
N MET A 332 3.32 -45.72 -17.87
CA MET A 332 2.78 -46.13 -19.17
C MET A 332 3.75 -45.91 -20.34
N LEU A 333 4.68 -44.98 -20.21
CA LEU A 333 5.70 -44.64 -21.22
C LEU A 333 7.02 -45.41 -21.07
N LYS A 334 7.17 -46.20 -20.00
CA LYS A 334 8.28 -47.16 -19.82
C LYS A 334 7.97 -48.48 -20.50
#